data_AF-A0A100WE69-F1
#
_entry.id   AF-A0A100WE69-F1
#
_cell.length_a   1.000
_cell.length_b   1.000
_cell.length_c   1.000
_cell.angle_alpha   90.00
_cell.angle_beta   90.00
_cell.angle_gamma   90.00
#
_symmetry.space_group_name_H-M   'P 1'
#
loop_
_entity.id
_entity.type
_entity.pdbx_description
1 polymer ?
#
loop_
_entity_poly.entity_id
_entity_poly.type
_entity_poly.pdbx_seq_one_letter_code
_entity_poly.pdbx_strand_id
1 'polypeptide(L)'
;MGEVFDTAYIPEIARRRDPLASPAWGDNADDIAGIAPALVIACEYDRLRDEAAAYAKSLDTVGALVDYVEVPAVDHGYNIMSDATEVTRGMYELIAGQVRRAVSR
;
A
#
# COMPACT_ATOMS: atom_id res chain seq x y z
N MET A 1 13.52 5.48 10.65
CA MET A 1 12.85 6.76 10.34
C MET A 1 11.38 6.78 10.78
N GLY A 2 10.69 5.63 10.89
CA GLY A 2 9.29 5.55 11.36
C GLY A 2 8.99 6.39 12.60
N GLU A 3 9.72 6.22 13.71
CA GLU A 3 9.47 7.00 14.94
C GLU A 3 9.52 8.52 14.73
N VAL A 4 10.41 9.01 13.86
CA VAL A 4 10.51 10.44 13.52
C VAL A 4 9.28 10.89 12.75
N PHE A 5 8.87 10.15 11.72
CA PHE A 5 7.68 10.49 10.92
C PHE A 5 6.39 10.37 11.73
N ASP A 6 6.22 9.26 12.47
CA ASP A 6 5.04 9.02 13.29
C ASP A 6 4.86 10.11 14.34
N THR A 7 5.96 10.51 15.00
CA THR A 7 5.92 11.54 16.05
C THR A 7 5.76 12.94 15.49
N ALA A 8 6.33 13.24 14.32
CA ALA A 8 6.13 14.52 13.65
C ALA A 8 4.69 14.67 13.11
N TYR A 9 4.10 13.59 12.58
CA TYR A 9 2.75 13.62 12.00
C TYR A 9 1.66 13.49 13.08
N ILE A 10 1.79 12.55 14.01
CA ILE A 10 0.85 12.30 15.10
C ILE A 10 1.64 12.17 16.43
N PRO A 11 1.92 13.32 17.08
CA PRO A 11 2.68 13.35 18.33
C PRO A 11 1.99 12.56 19.45
N GLU A 12 0.66 12.57 19.47
CA GLU A 12 -0.14 11.83 20.45
C GLU A 12 -0.28 10.35 20.06
N ILE A 13 0.47 9.47 20.73
CA ILE A 13 0.51 8.03 20.43
C ILE A 13 -0.89 7.39 20.39
N ALA A 14 -1.79 7.79 21.30
CA ALA A 14 -3.15 7.25 21.36
C ALA A 14 -3.94 7.47 20.07
N ARG A 15 -3.62 8.52 19.31
CA ARG A 15 -4.28 8.86 18.04
C ARG A 15 -3.73 8.13 16.83
N ARG A 16 -2.60 7.43 16.93
CA ARG A 16 -1.98 6.76 15.77
C ARG A 16 -2.83 5.63 15.19
N ARG A 17 -3.76 5.08 15.99
CA ARG A 17 -4.68 4.01 15.59
C ARG A 17 -5.95 4.52 14.89
N ASP A 18 -6.12 5.83 14.79
CA ASP A 18 -7.25 6.45 14.10
C ASP A 18 -7.34 5.92 12.65
N PRO A 19 -8.53 5.55 12.13
CA PRO A 19 -8.69 5.05 10.76
C PRO A 19 -8.09 5.96 9.68
N LEU A 20 -8.06 7.28 9.92
CA LEU A 20 -7.49 8.24 8.98
C LEU A 20 -5.95 8.22 8.94
N ALA A 21 -5.31 7.57 9.92
CA ALA A 21 -3.86 7.41 10.01
C ALA A 21 -3.44 5.96 9.73
N SER A 22 -4.17 4.99 10.28
CA SER A 22 -3.86 3.56 10.20
C SER A 22 -5.07 2.77 9.67
N PRO A 23 -5.35 2.82 8.36
CA PRO A 23 -6.53 2.18 7.78
C PRO A 23 -6.53 0.66 7.91
N ALA A 24 -5.35 0.04 8.04
CA ALA A 24 -5.19 -1.41 8.23
C ALA A 24 -5.13 -1.87 9.69
N TRP A 25 -5.29 -0.95 10.66
CA TRP A 25 -5.16 -1.27 12.08
C TRP A 25 -6.44 -1.87 12.66
N GLY A 26 -6.34 -3.04 13.29
CA GLY A 26 -7.47 -3.65 14.01
C GLY A 26 -8.65 -3.91 13.07
N ASP A 27 -9.82 -3.38 13.45
CA ASP A 27 -11.10 -3.45 12.74
C ASP A 27 -11.37 -2.24 11.83
N ASN A 28 -10.39 -1.32 11.66
CA ASN A 28 -10.57 -0.11 10.85
C ASN A 28 -10.95 -0.41 9.39
N ALA A 29 -10.69 -1.64 8.91
CA ALA A 29 -10.99 -2.08 7.56
C ALA A 29 -12.16 -3.09 7.46
N ASP A 30 -12.97 -3.27 8.51
CA ASP A 30 -14.06 -4.26 8.50
C ASP A 30 -15.30 -3.79 7.70
N ASP A 31 -15.57 -2.48 7.67
CA ASP A 31 -16.77 -1.88 7.06
C ASP A 31 -16.48 -1.08 5.78
N ILE A 32 -15.52 -1.54 4.96
CA ILE A 32 -15.08 -0.82 3.75
C ILE A 32 -15.80 -1.27 2.46
N ALA A 33 -16.92 -1.98 2.57
CA ALA A 33 -17.67 -2.43 1.41
C ALA A 33 -18.11 -1.24 0.52
N GLY A 34 -17.91 -1.36 -0.79
CA GLY A 34 -18.17 -0.28 -1.75
C GLY A 34 -17.00 0.70 -1.94
N ILE A 35 -15.85 0.49 -1.28
CA ILE A 35 -14.61 1.19 -1.61
C ILE A 35 -14.19 0.95 -3.06
N ALA A 36 -13.44 1.89 -3.63
CA ALA A 36 -12.93 1.77 -4.99
C ALA A 36 -12.01 0.54 -5.14
N PRO A 37 -11.99 -0.10 -6.34
CA PRO A 37 -11.05 -1.17 -6.62
C PRO A 37 -9.59 -0.71 -6.45
N ALA A 38 -8.75 -1.54 -5.85
CA ALA A 38 -7.39 -1.16 -5.45
C ALA A 38 -6.32 -2.15 -5.94
N LEU A 39 -5.21 -1.60 -6.44
CA LEU A 39 -3.95 -2.32 -6.62
C LEU A 39 -3.07 -2.01 -5.41
N VAL A 40 -2.55 -3.03 -4.73
CA VAL A 40 -1.60 -2.86 -3.62
C VAL A 40 -0.22 -3.37 -4.04
N ILE A 41 0.81 -2.55 -3.84
CA ILE A 41 2.20 -2.90 -4.16
C ILE A 41 3.03 -2.81 -2.88
N ALA A 42 3.79 -3.85 -2.60
CA ALA A 42 4.75 -3.93 -1.50
C ALA A 42 6.15 -4.26 -2.02
N CYS A 43 7.17 -4.08 -1.18
CA CYS A 43 8.56 -4.42 -1.50
C CYS A 43 9.06 -5.49 -0.54
N GLU A 44 9.85 -6.45 -1.03
CA GLU A 44 10.33 -7.59 -0.23
C GLU A 44 11.13 -7.16 1.00
N TYR A 45 11.98 -6.13 0.87
CA TYR A 45 12.83 -5.61 1.95
C TYR A 45 12.28 -4.34 2.61
N ASP A 46 10.95 -4.25 2.73
CA ASP A 46 10.27 -3.09 3.33
C ASP A 46 9.61 -3.44 4.67
N ARG A 47 9.78 -2.54 5.64
CA ARG A 47 9.13 -2.62 6.95
C ARG A 47 7.61 -2.52 6.85
N LEU A 48 7.09 -1.89 5.79
CA LEU A 48 5.65 -1.73 5.56
C LEU A 48 5.03 -2.91 4.78
N ARG A 49 5.81 -3.94 4.44
CA ARG A 49 5.33 -5.06 3.61
C ARG A 49 4.15 -5.78 4.24
N ASP A 50 4.25 -6.11 5.52
CA ASP A 50 3.26 -6.94 6.20
C ASP A 50 1.94 -6.18 6.44
N GLU A 51 1.99 -4.86 6.68
CA GLU A 51 0.79 -4.02 6.76
C GLU A 51 0.13 -3.81 5.41
N ALA A 52 0.89 -3.71 4.32
CA ALA A 52 0.34 -3.72 2.96
C ALA A 52 -0.38 -5.04 2.65
N ALA A 53 0.19 -6.19 3.04
CA ALA A 53 -0.46 -7.50 2.89
C ALA A 53 -1.74 -7.60 3.74
N ALA A 54 -1.73 -7.09 4.97
CA ALA A 54 -2.90 -7.05 5.83
C ALA A 54 -4.03 -6.21 5.20
N TYR A 55 -3.73 -5.03 4.68
CA TYR A 55 -4.73 -4.18 4.03
C TYR A 55 -5.25 -4.79 2.72
N ALA A 56 -4.38 -5.41 1.92
CA ALA A 56 -4.79 -6.14 0.72
C ALA A 56 -5.79 -7.25 1.06
N LYS A 57 -5.57 -8.00 2.15
CA LYS A 57 -6.52 -9.01 2.62
C LYS A 57 -7.87 -8.39 3.01
N SER A 58 -7.90 -7.24 3.68
CA SER A 58 -9.16 -6.55 3.99
C SER A 58 -9.88 -6.03 2.74
N LEU A 59 -9.14 -5.61 1.71
CA LEU A 59 -9.75 -5.25 0.43
C LEU A 59 -10.32 -6.47 -0.31
N ASP A 60 -9.66 -7.62 -0.20
CA ASP A 60 -10.10 -8.88 -0.80
C ASP A 60 -11.41 -9.39 -0.16
N THR A 61 -11.57 -9.27 1.15
CA THR A 61 -12.79 -9.72 1.86
C THR A 61 -14.06 -9.00 1.40
N VAL A 62 -13.93 -7.77 0.88
CA VAL A 62 -15.03 -6.99 0.29
C VAL A 62 -15.05 -7.01 -1.25
N GLY A 63 -14.17 -7.79 -1.88
CA GLY A 63 -14.06 -7.90 -3.34
C GLY A 63 -13.50 -6.66 -4.06
N ALA A 64 -12.80 -5.78 -3.34
CA ALA A 64 -12.21 -4.56 -3.87
C ALA A 64 -10.74 -4.71 -4.29
N LEU A 65 -10.04 -5.78 -3.91
CA LEU A 65 -8.67 -6.00 -4.33
C LEU A 65 -8.61 -6.40 -5.82
N VAL A 66 -7.93 -5.58 -6.62
CA VAL A 66 -7.63 -5.88 -8.04
C VAL A 66 -6.43 -6.81 -8.13
N ASP A 67 -5.36 -6.51 -7.39
CA ASP A 67 -4.15 -7.32 -7.34
C ASP A 67 -3.27 -6.90 -6.14
N TYR A 68 -2.43 -7.81 -5.67
CA TYR A 68 -1.38 -7.57 -4.68
C TYR A 68 -0.03 -8.02 -5.25
N VAL A 69 0.91 -7.09 -5.38
CA VAL A 69 2.22 -7.36 -5.96
C VAL A 69 3.32 -7.07 -4.95
N GLU A 70 4.09 -8.10 -4.58
CA GLU A 70 5.34 -7.95 -3.85
C GLU A 70 6.51 -7.87 -4.85
N VAL A 71 7.20 -6.73 -4.88
CA VAL A 71 8.37 -6.51 -5.74
C VAL A 71 9.60 -7.14 -5.08
N PRO A 72 10.25 -8.13 -5.73
CA PRO A 72 11.35 -8.86 -5.14
C PRO A 72 12.63 -8.02 -5.10
N ALA A 73 13.46 -8.32 -4.10
CA ALA A 73 14.83 -7.85 -3.93
C ALA A 73 15.00 -6.32 -3.90
N VAL A 74 13.97 -5.58 -3.45
CA VAL A 74 14.00 -4.11 -3.36
C VAL A 74 13.49 -3.61 -2.00
N ASP A 75 13.95 -2.43 -1.60
CA ASP A 75 13.46 -1.72 -0.41
C ASP A 75 12.38 -0.68 -0.77
N HIS A 76 11.83 -0.01 0.24
CA HIS A 76 10.78 1.00 0.11
C HIS A 76 11.08 2.11 -0.92
N GLY A 77 12.35 2.53 -1.03
CA GLY A 77 12.77 3.67 -1.84
C GLY A 77 13.17 3.32 -3.26
N TYR A 78 13.00 2.07 -3.71
CA TYR A 78 13.60 1.58 -4.97
C TYR A 78 13.28 2.43 -6.20
N ASN A 79 12.08 3.00 -6.27
CA ASN A 79 11.61 3.75 -7.43
C ASN A 79 12.12 5.20 -7.50
N ILE A 80 12.74 5.72 -6.45
CA ILE A 80 13.24 7.11 -6.40
C ILE A 80 14.66 7.25 -5.82
N MET A 81 15.15 6.27 -5.05
CA MET A 81 16.42 6.31 -4.34
C MET A 81 17.44 5.27 -4.85
N SER A 82 17.11 4.48 -5.87
CA SER A 82 17.96 3.39 -6.36
C SER A 82 18.13 3.40 -7.88
N ASP A 83 19.10 2.64 -8.37
CA ASP A 83 19.35 2.43 -9.80
C ASP A 83 18.53 1.28 -10.41
N ALA A 84 17.49 0.79 -9.72
CA ALA A 84 16.60 -0.29 -10.16
C ALA A 84 15.65 0.12 -11.32
N THR A 85 16.19 0.75 -12.36
CA THR A 85 15.46 1.41 -13.45
C THR A 85 14.46 0.48 -14.15
N GLU A 86 14.87 -0.75 -14.48
CA GLU A 86 14.00 -1.68 -15.20
C GLU A 86 12.85 -2.20 -14.33
N VAL A 87 13.11 -2.48 -13.05
CA VAL A 87 12.08 -2.86 -12.09
C VAL A 87 11.07 -1.71 -11.93
N THR A 88 11.57 -0.48 -11.74
CA THR A 88 10.74 0.72 -11.63
C THR A 88 9.88 0.95 -12.87
N ARG A 89 10.46 0.82 -14.07
CA ARG A 89 9.71 0.95 -15.33
C ARG A 89 8.60 -0.08 -15.44
N GLY A 90 8.91 -1.36 -15.18
CA GLY A 90 7.92 -2.44 -15.22
C GLY A 90 6.77 -2.21 -14.24
N MET A 91 7.06 -1.75 -13.02
CA MET A 91 6.02 -1.44 -12.03
C MET A 91 5.16 -0.24 -12.43
N TYR A 92 5.74 0.79 -13.05
CA TYR A 92 4.95 1.91 -13.59
C TYR A 92 4.08 1.51 -14.78
N GLU A 93 4.56 0.62 -15.64
CA GLU A 93 3.75 0.04 -16.72
C GLU A 93 2.56 -0.76 -16.18
N LEU A 94 2.76 -1.56 -15.12
CA LEU A 94 1.70 -2.27 -14.41
C LEU A 94 0.66 -1.29 -13.85
N ILE A 95 1.10 -0.28 -13.09
CA ILE A 95 0.21 0.73 -12.47
C ILE A 95 -0.61 1.44 -13.55
N ALA A 96 0.06 1.97 -14.58
CA ALA A 96 -0.61 2.67 -15.67
C ALA A 96 -1.58 1.73 -16.44
N GLY A 97 -1.23 0.45 -16.57
CA GLY A 97 -2.10 -0.58 -17.13
C GLY A 97 -3.38 -0.78 -16.32
N GLN A 98 -3.28 -0.86 -15.00
CA GLN A 98 -4.45 -0.98 -14.12
C GLN A 98 -5.34 0.28 -14.18
N VAL A 99 -4.74 1.46 -14.16
CA VAL A 99 -5.49 2.73 -14.28
C VAL A 99 -6.25 2.78 -15.61
N ARG A 100 -5.59 2.48 -16.74
CA ARG A 100 -6.26 2.44 -18.05
C ARG A 100 -7.45 1.48 -18.04
N ARG A 101 -7.27 0.26 -17.52
CA ARG A 101 -8.37 -0.71 -17.42
C ARG A 101 -9.54 -0.24 -16.57
N ALA A 102 -9.26 0.52 -15.50
CA ALA A 102 -10.31 1.04 -14.62
C ALA A 102 -11.12 2.16 -15.26
N VAL A 103 -10.49 3.03 -16.08
CA VAL A 103 -11.15 4.21 -16.67
C VAL A 103 -11.69 4.00 -18.09
N SER A 104 -11.27 2.95 -18.79
CA SER A 104 -11.76 2.62 -20.14
C SER A 104 -13.06 1.79 -20.15
N ARG A 105 -13.74 1.70 -19.01
CA ARG A 105 -15.04 1.03 -18.88
C ARG A 105 -16.19 1.99 -19.13
#